data_AF-E7EI95-F1
#
_entry.id   AF-E7EI95-F1
#
_cell.length_a   1.000
_cell.length_b   1.000
_cell.length_c   1.000
_cell.angle_alpha   90.00
_cell.angle_beta   90.00
_cell.angle_gamma   90.00
#
_symmetry.space_group_name_H-M   'P 1'
#
loop_
_entity.id
_entity.type
_entity.pdbx_description
1 polymer ?
#
loop_
_entity_poly.entity_id
_entity_poly.type
_entity_poly.pdbx_seq_one_letter_code
_entity_poly.pdbx_strand_id
1 'polypeptide(L)' 'MRVFVCLLSALALCQAAYDYKTVLKNSQLFYEAQRSGKLPADQKVTWRKDSALNDKGQKGEDLTG' A
#
# COMPACT_ATOMS: atom_id res chain seq x y z
N MET A 1 -33.31 -27.18 -18.82
CA MET A 1 -32.25 -26.43 -19.55
C MET A 1 -32.25 -24.93 -19.25
N ARG A 2 -33.38 -24.21 -19.36
CA ARG A 2 -33.42 -22.74 -19.14
C ARG A 2 -32.98 -22.27 -17.74
N VAL A 3 -33.42 -22.94 -16.68
CA VAL A 3 -33.03 -22.61 -15.28
C VAL A 3 -31.53 -22.83 -15.04
N PHE A 4 -30.96 -23.86 -15.66
CA PHE A 4 -29.53 -24.16 -15.58
C PHE A 4 -28.69 -23.09 -16.26
N VAL A 5 -29.12 -22.63 -17.44
CA VAL A 5 -28.49 -21.50 -18.15
C VAL A 5 -28.55 -20.21 -17.33
N CYS A 6 -29.69 -19.91 -16.69
CA CYS A 6 -29.82 -18.75 -15.81
C CYS A 6 -28.90 -18.82 -14.58
N LEU A 7 -28.79 -19.97 -13.92
CA LEU A 7 -27.89 -20.19 -12.78
C LEU A 7 -26.41 -20.02 -13.17
N LEU A 8 -26.00 -20.59 -14.30
CA LEU A 8 -24.64 -20.42 -14.83
C LEU A 8 -24.32 -18.96 -15.17
N SER A 9 -25.27 -18.21 -15.74
CA SER A 9 -25.09 -16.78 -16.01
C SER A 9 -25.00 -15.93 -14.73
N ALA A 10 -25.74 -16.28 -13.68
CA ALA A 10 -25.68 -15.58 -12.40
C ALA A 10 -24.35 -15.80 -11.66
N LEU A 11 -23.81 -17.02 -11.73
CA LEU A 11 -22.47 -17.34 -11.20
C LEU A 11 -21.35 -16.60 -11.95
N ALA A 12 -21.45 -16.50 -13.28
CA ALA A 12 -20.48 -15.77 -14.10
C ALA A 12 -20.48 -14.25 -13.82
N LEU A 13 -21.63 -13.67 -13.46
CA LEU A 13 -21.74 -12.26 -13.05
C LEU A 13 -21.17 -11.99 -11.65
N CYS A 14 -21.00 -13.03 -10.82
CA CYS A 14 -20.48 -12.93 -9.45
C CYS A 14 -18.95 -12.92 -9.38
N GLN A 15 -18.24 -12.99 -10.51
CA GLN A 15 -16.77 -13.12 -10.56
C GLN A 15 -15.99 -11.80 -10.54
N ALA A 16 -16.63 -10.65 -10.35
CA ALA A 16 -15.95 -9.36 -10.18
C ALA A 16 -15.47 -9.15 -8.72
N ALA A 17 -14.68 -10.09 -8.18
CA ALA A 17 -14.02 -9.90 -6.89
C ALA A 17 -12.66 -9.22 -7.10
N TYR A 18 -12.43 -8.08 -6.45
CA TYR A 18 -11.10 -7.46 -6.43
C TYR A 18 -10.11 -8.33 -5.65
N ASP A 19 -8.85 -8.35 -6.11
CA ASP A 19 -7.75 -8.91 -5.33
C ASP A 19 -7.38 -7.98 -4.17
N TYR A 20 -8.14 -8.08 -3.07
CA TYR A 20 -7.93 -7.26 -1.88
C TYR A 20 -6.56 -7.48 -1.22
N LYS A 21 -5.92 -8.63 -1.44
CA LYS A 21 -4.55 -8.87 -0.96
C LYS A 21 -3.59 -7.91 -1.65
N THR A 22 -3.71 -7.75 -2.95
CA THR A 22 -2.89 -6.78 -3.71
C THR A 22 -3.25 -5.34 -3.36
N VAL A 23 -4.54 -5.03 -3.21
CA VAL A 23 -4.98 -3.68 -2.82
C VAL A 23 -4.39 -3.27 -1.46
N LEU A 24 -4.50 -4.13 -0.44
CA LEU A 24 -3.97 -3.86 0.90
C LEU A 24 -2.45 -3.73 0.89
N LYS A 25 -1.75 -4.62 0.16
CA LYS A 25 -0.29 -4.52 0.00
C LYS A 25 0.12 -3.19 -0.62
N ASN A 26 -0.56 -2.75 -1.68
CA ASN A 26 -0.25 -1.49 -2.34
C ASN A 26 -0.56 -0.28 -1.46
N SER A 27 -1.63 -0.34 -0.66
CA SER A 27 -1.95 0.70 0.33
C SER A 27 -0.85 0.83 1.38
N GLN A 28 -0.26 -0.27 1.85
CA GLN A 28 0.89 -0.22 2.76
C GLN A 28 2.15 0.35 2.08
N LEU A 29 2.43 -0.07 0.83
CA LEU A 29 3.55 0.45 0.05
C LEU A 29 3.43 1.96 -0.22
N PHE A 30 2.21 2.48 -0.35
CA PHE A 30 1.96 3.91 -0.50
C PHE A 30 2.49 4.69 0.71
N TYR A 31 2.16 4.29 1.95
CA TYR A 31 2.66 4.97 3.14
C TYR A 31 4.16 4.79 3.33
N GLU A 32 4.70 3.63 3.00
CA GLU A 32 6.15 3.41 3.00
C GLU A 32 6.86 4.37 2.04
N ALA A 33 6.27 4.61 0.87
CA ALA A 33 6.77 5.57 -0.10
C ALA A 33 6.65 7.04 0.34
N GLN A 34 6.03 7.34 1.47
CA GLN A 34 5.93 8.70 2.04
C GLN A 34 6.79 8.91 3.29
N ARG A 35 7.47 7.89 3.81
CA ARG A 35 8.35 8.02 5.00
C ARG A 35 9.38 9.15 4.82
N SER A 36 9.65 9.91 5.89
CA SER A 36 10.76 10.85 5.96
C SER A 36 11.88 10.29 6.84
N GLY A 37 12.94 11.06 7.07
CA GLY A 37 14.04 10.68 7.93
C GLY A 37 14.94 9.57 7.37
N LYS A 38 15.59 8.86 8.30
CA LYS A 38 16.45 7.71 8.01
C LYS A 38 15.58 6.51 7.66
N LEU A 39 15.74 5.96 6.46
CA LEU A 39 14.90 4.87 6.02
C LEU A 39 15.40 3.51 6.55
N PRO A 40 14.50 2.60 6.98
CA PRO A 40 14.87 1.25 7.37
C PRO A 40 15.53 0.47 6.23
N ALA A 41 16.53 -0.36 6.56
CA ALA A 41 17.26 -1.16 5.58
C ALA A 41 16.39 -2.24 4.90
N ASP A 42 15.29 -2.62 5.53
CA ASP A 42 14.38 -3.68 5.10
C ASP A 42 13.14 -3.16 4.35
N GLN A 43 13.05 -1.85 4.07
CA GLN A 43 11.96 -1.28 3.26
C GLN A 43 11.90 -1.92 1.86
N LYS A 44 10.69 -2.04 1.33
CA LYS A 44 10.38 -2.56 -0.01
C LYS A 44 10.39 -1.46 -1.07
N VAL A 45 10.17 -0.19 -0.70
CA VAL A 45 10.24 0.96 -1.62
C VAL A 45 11.70 1.40 -1.83
N THR A 46 12.44 0.68 -2.69
CA THR A 46 13.90 0.81 -2.82
C THR A 46 14.42 2.06 -3.54
N TRP A 47 13.55 2.75 -4.28
CA TRP A 47 13.88 3.99 -4.99
C TRP A 47 13.88 5.23 -4.09
N ARG A 48 13.21 5.18 -2.93
CA ARG A 48 13.35 6.22 -1.88
C ARG A 48 14.71 6.11 -1.20
N LYS A 49 15.19 7.22 -0.66
CA LYS A 49 16.44 7.35 0.11
C LYS A 49 16.20 8.25 1.32
N ASP A 50 17.15 8.24 2.24
CA ASP A 50 17.15 9.09 3.43
C ASP A 50 16.88 10.55 3.04
N SER A 51 15.99 11.19 3.78
CA SER A 51 15.56 12.57 3.52
C SER A 51 15.30 13.32 4.82
N ALA A 52 15.33 14.65 4.78
CA ALA A 52 14.99 15.50 5.92
C ALA A 52 15.73 15.16 7.24
N LEU A 53 16.97 14.65 7.16
CA LEU A 53 17.75 14.22 8.33
C LEU A 53 18.13 15.35 9.31
N ASN A 54 17.85 16.59 8.92
CA ASN A 54 18.11 17.78 9.73
C ASN A 54 16.83 18.41 10.27
N ASP A 55 15.67 17.74 10.15
CA ASP A 55 14.43 18.21 10.75
C ASP A 55 14.59 18.22 12.28
N LYS A 56 14.65 19.44 12.82
CA LYS A 56 14.94 19.70 14.23
C LYS A 56 14.09 20.82 14.80
N GLY A 57 13.74 20.68 16.07
CA GLY A 57 13.07 21.73 16.84
C GLY A 57 14.02 22.89 17.19
N GLN A 58 13.45 23.98 17.69
CA GLN A 58 14.23 25.18 18.04
C GLN A 58 15.26 24.94 19.15
N LYS A 59 15.10 23.88 19.96
CA LYS A 59 16.04 23.51 21.03
C LYS A 59 16.84 22.25 20.68
N GLY A 60 16.82 21.81 19.41
CA GLY A 60 17.57 20.66 18.93
C GLY A 60 16.86 19.31 19.10
N GLU A 61 15.56 19.30 19.37
CA GLU A 61 14.74 18.09 19.35
C GLU A 61 14.84 17.40 17.99
N ASP A 62 14.92 16.07 17.97
CA ASP A 62 14.83 15.28 16.73
C ASP A 62 13.37 15.26 16.26
N LEU A 63 13.13 15.83 15.08
CA LEU A 63 11.82 15.84 14.42
C LEU A 63 11.82 15.02 13.12
N THR A 64 12.81 14.15 12.93
CA THR A 64 12.86 13.25 11.79
C THR A 64 11.82 12.11 11.92
N GLY A 65 11.28 11.65 10.79
CA GLY A 65 10.30 10.56 10.72
C GLY A 65 9.20 10.80 9.70
#